data_AF-A0A850QSU6-F1
#
_entry.id   AF-A0A850QSU6-F1
#
_cell.length_a   1.000
_cell.length_b   1.000
_cell.length_c   1.000
_cell.angle_alpha   90.00
_cell.angle_beta   90.00
_cell.angle_gamma   90.00
#
_symmetry.space_group_name_H-M   'P 1'
#
loop_
_entity.id
_entity.type
_entity.pdbx_description
1 polymer ?
#
loop_
_entity_poly.entity_id
_entity_poly.type
_entity_poly.pdbx_seq_one_letter_code
_entity_poly.pdbx_strand_id
1 'polypeptide(L)'
;IYWLLVIERLLYLTLTYPKQKANWIAQWQARSDQTSWYAHVIREGWLNQAHQALNQNLNLIKVLVSICPMLGLMGTVTGMISVFDVMASLGSSQPKLMASGISLATLPTMAGMVAAVAGMFVHSRLSKACHWRELKLEKLLRSQQ
;
A
#
# COMPACT_ATOMS: atom_id res chain seq x y z
N ILE A 1 -7.69 -6.58 -6.70
CA ILE A 1 -6.80 -7.01 -5.59
C ILE A 1 -6.25 -5.82 -4.81
N TYR A 2 -5.57 -4.85 -5.45
CA TYR A 2 -5.05 -3.64 -4.76
C TYR A 2 -6.06 -2.94 -3.84
N TRP A 3 -7.21 -2.54 -4.37
CA TRP A 3 -8.24 -1.83 -3.60
C TRP A 3 -8.82 -2.66 -2.44
N LEU A 4 -8.87 -3.98 -2.59
CA LEU A 4 -9.32 -4.88 -1.54
C LEU A 4 -8.35 -4.84 -0.35
N LEU A 5 -7.04 -4.91 -0.59
CA LEU A 5 -6.02 -4.79 0.47
C LEU A 5 -6.08 -3.44 1.17
N VAL A 6 -6.32 -2.35 0.42
CA VAL A 6 -6.50 -1.01 1.00
C VAL A 6 -7.72 -0.98 1.93
N ILE A 7 -8.86 -1.51 1.47
CA ILE A 7 -10.10 -1.55 2.27
C ILE A 7 -9.92 -2.42 3.51
N GLU A 8 -9.33 -3.61 3.37
CA GLU A 8 -9.00 -4.51 4.48
C GLU A 8 -8.18 -3.77 5.55
N ARG A 9 -7.14 -3.02 5.14
CA ARG A 9 -6.33 -2.21 6.06
C ARG A 9 -7.12 -1.08 6.71
N LEU A 10 -7.98 -0.38 5.96
CA LEU A 10 -8.84 0.65 6.52
C LEU A 10 -9.82 0.08 7.56
N LEU A 11 -10.41 -1.10 7.29
CA LEU A 11 -11.28 -1.81 8.23
C LEU A 11 -10.52 -2.26 9.48
N TYR A 12 -9.34 -2.86 9.31
CA TYR A 12 -8.49 -3.24 10.44
C TYR A 12 -8.16 -2.04 11.33
N LEU A 13 -7.77 -0.92 10.72
CA LEU A 13 -7.46 0.30 11.45
C LEU A 13 -8.69 0.90 12.15
N THR A 14 -9.87 0.87 11.54
CA THR A 14 -11.06 1.51 12.11
C THR A 14 -11.75 0.66 13.16
N LEU A 15 -11.82 -0.67 12.98
CA LEU A 15 -12.66 -1.54 13.81
C LEU A 15 -11.86 -2.51 14.69
N THR A 16 -10.79 -3.11 14.16
CA THR A 16 -10.07 -4.20 14.85
C THR A 16 -8.97 -3.67 15.78
N TYR A 17 -8.15 -2.74 15.31
CA TYR A 17 -7.07 -2.12 16.07
C TYR A 17 -7.51 -1.45 17.39
N PRO A 18 -8.61 -0.67 17.47
CA PRO A 18 -9.00 -0.06 18.76
C PRO A 18 -9.29 -1.11 19.84
N LYS A 19 -9.87 -2.27 19.47
CA LYS A 19 -10.13 -3.38 20.39
C LYS A 19 -8.83 -4.02 20.88
N GLN A 20 -7.90 -4.31 19.96
CA GLN A 20 -6.58 -4.87 20.32
C GLN A 20 -5.78 -3.92 21.21
N LYS A 21 -5.77 -2.64 20.87
CA LYS A 21 -5.14 -1.59 21.68
C LYS A 21 -5.71 -1.55 23.09
N ALA A 22 -7.04 -1.57 23.24
CA ALA A 22 -7.69 -1.56 24.54
C ALA A 22 -7.29 -2.80 25.37
N ASN A 23 -7.22 -3.98 24.74
CA ASN A 23 -6.79 -5.20 25.41
C ASN A 23 -5.34 -5.13 25.91
N TRP A 24 -4.39 -4.65 25.10
CA TRP A 24 -3.00 -4.49 25.54
C TRP A 24 -2.87 -3.51 26.70
N ILE A 25 -3.61 -2.40 26.65
CA ILE A 25 -3.60 -1.40 27.73
C ILE A 25 -4.23 -1.98 29.01
N ALA A 26 -5.36 -2.69 28.91
CA ALA A 26 -6.01 -3.32 30.05
C ALA A 26 -5.12 -4.39 30.68
N GLN A 27 -4.44 -5.21 29.87
CA GLN A 27 -3.46 -6.19 30.34
C GLN A 27 -2.26 -5.53 31.02
N TRP A 28 -1.78 -4.40 30.49
CA TRP A 28 -0.69 -3.65 31.13
C TRP A 28 -1.12 -3.09 32.50
N GLN A 29 -2.29 -2.45 32.56
CA GLN A 29 -2.84 -1.85 33.78
C GLN A 29 -3.15 -2.87 34.87
N ALA A 30 -3.56 -4.08 34.50
CA ALA A 30 -3.85 -5.15 35.46
C ALA A 30 -2.59 -5.74 36.13
N ARG A 31 -1.38 -5.42 35.64
CA ARG A 31 -0.13 -5.95 36.23
C ARG A 31 0.28 -5.14 37.45
N SER A 32 0.59 -5.86 38.53
CA SER A 32 1.13 -5.31 39.78
C SER A 32 2.58 -4.83 39.64
N ASP A 33 3.34 -5.36 38.67
CA ASP A 33 4.73 -5.01 38.41
C ASP A 33 4.89 -4.49 36.97
N GLN A 34 5.24 -3.22 36.87
CA GLN A 34 5.39 -2.46 35.62
C GLN A 34 6.81 -1.90 35.42
N THR A 35 7.71 -2.12 36.39
CA THR A 35 9.07 -1.53 36.40
C THR A 35 10.17 -2.56 36.33
N SER A 36 9.88 -3.84 36.60
CA SER A 36 10.90 -4.88 36.48
C SER A 36 11.36 -5.11 35.05
N TRP A 37 12.55 -5.70 34.91
CA TRP A 37 13.08 -6.15 33.63
C TRP A 37 12.10 -7.07 32.88
N TYR A 38 11.40 -7.94 33.60
CA TYR A 38 10.39 -8.84 33.01
C TYR A 38 9.20 -8.05 32.43
N ALA A 39 8.72 -7.01 33.13
CA ALA A 39 7.67 -6.13 32.62
C ALA A 39 8.10 -5.39 31.35
N HIS A 40 9.36 -4.94 31.27
CA HIS A 40 9.91 -4.33 30.07
C HIS A 40 9.89 -5.29 28.87
N VAL A 41 10.34 -6.53 29.03
CA VAL A 41 10.37 -7.52 27.92
C VAL A 41 8.96 -7.82 27.40
N ILE A 42 7.96 -7.96 28.29
CA ILE A 42 6.56 -8.16 27.88
C ILE A 42 6.04 -6.98 27.06
N ARG A 43 6.32 -5.75 27.53
CA ARG A 43 5.91 -4.53 26.83
C ARG A 43 6.53 -4.44 25.43
N GLU A 44 7.83 -4.67 25.31
CA GLU A 44 8.51 -4.70 24.01
C GLU A 44 7.93 -5.80 23.10
N GLY A 45 7.58 -6.96 23.66
CA GLY A 45 6.87 -8.02 22.95
C GLY A 45 5.52 -7.57 22.37
N TRP A 46 4.69 -6.89 23.17
CA TRP A 46 3.42 -6.35 22.69
C TRP A 46 3.59 -5.23 21.67
N LEU A 47 4.59 -4.35 21.84
CA LEU A 47 4.91 -3.33 20.85
C LEU A 47 5.32 -3.94 19.51
N ASN A 48 6.15 -4.98 19.53
CA ASN A 48 6.55 -5.68 18.31
C ASN A 48 5.36 -6.39 17.64
N GLN A 49 4.49 -7.04 18.42
CA GLN A 49 3.25 -7.63 17.89
C GLN A 49 2.34 -6.57 17.25
N ALA A 50 2.19 -5.41 17.90
CA ALA A 50 1.42 -4.30 17.36
C ALA A 50 2.06 -3.74 16.08
N HIS A 51 3.39 -3.61 16.04
CA HIS A 51 4.15 -3.18 14.86
C HIS A 51 3.90 -4.13 13.67
N GLN A 52 4.03 -5.44 13.88
CA GLN A 52 3.78 -6.44 12.84
C GLN A 52 2.34 -6.37 12.33
N ALA A 53 1.34 -6.32 13.22
CA ALA A 53 -0.06 -6.24 12.83
C ALA A 53 -0.43 -4.91 12.12
N LEU A 54 0.18 -3.80 12.54
CA LEU A 54 0.00 -2.48 11.92
C LEU A 54 0.71 -2.37 10.55
N ASN A 55 1.81 -3.09 10.32
CA ASN A 55 2.53 -3.05 9.05
C ASN A 55 2.18 -4.20 8.09
N GLN A 56 1.37 -5.16 8.54
CA GLN A 56 0.88 -6.27 7.71
C GLN A 56 0.25 -5.76 6.40
N ASN A 57 0.58 -6.42 5.29
CA ASN A 57 0.11 -6.13 3.92
C ASN A 57 0.52 -4.77 3.33
N LEU A 58 1.10 -3.83 4.10
CA LEU A 58 1.54 -2.53 3.57
C LEU A 58 2.64 -2.69 2.50
N ASN A 59 3.56 -3.63 2.69
CA ASN A 59 4.61 -3.92 1.71
C ASN A 59 4.03 -4.47 0.40
N LEU A 60 3.01 -5.34 0.47
CA LEU A 60 2.34 -5.87 -0.72
C LEU A 60 1.64 -4.76 -1.50
N ILE A 61 0.95 -3.85 -0.81
CA ILE A 61 0.33 -2.67 -1.42
C ILE A 61 1.38 -1.82 -2.15
N LYS A 62 2.56 -1.59 -1.54
CA LYS A 62 3.66 -0.84 -2.16
C LYS A 62 4.16 -1.51 -3.44
N VAL A 63 4.35 -2.82 -3.43
CA VAL A 63 4.80 -3.58 -4.60
C VAL A 63 3.78 -3.50 -5.74
N LEU A 64 2.49 -3.68 -5.45
CA LEU A 64 1.44 -3.58 -6.46
C LEU A 64 1.41 -2.20 -7.14
N VAL A 65 1.60 -1.12 -6.36
CA VAL A 65 1.69 0.24 -6.90
C VAL A 65 2.90 0.41 -7.81
N SER A 66 4.06 -0.17 -7.44
CA SER A 66 5.27 -0.08 -8.28
C SER A 66 5.19 -0.85 -9.60
N ILE A 67 4.33 -1.86 -9.69
CA ILE A 67 4.16 -2.66 -10.91
C ILE A 67 3.23 -1.97 -11.92
N CYS A 68 2.30 -1.10 -11.47
CA CYS A 68 1.35 -0.41 -12.34
C CYS A 68 1.99 0.36 -13.53
N PRO A 69 3.06 1.16 -13.35
CA PRO A 69 3.72 1.84 -14.46
C PRO A 69 4.37 0.87 -15.45
N MET A 70 4.96 -0.23 -14.96
CA MET A 70 5.59 -1.24 -15.81
C MET A 70 4.56 -1.95 -16.70
N LEU A 71 3.36 -2.22 -16.16
CA LEU A 71 2.25 -2.75 -16.96
C LEU A 71 1.77 -1.75 -18.01
N GLY A 72 1.73 -0.46 -17.69
CA GLY A 72 1.40 0.59 -18.66
C GLY A 72 2.41 0.66 -19.81
N LEU A 73 3.70 0.59 -19.49
CA LEU A 73 4.78 0.55 -20.48
C LEU A 73 4.65 -0.69 -21.39
N MET A 74 4.38 -1.86 -20.82
CA MET A 74 4.11 -3.09 -21.58
C MET A 74 2.92 -2.90 -22.54
N GLY A 75 1.86 -2.22 -22.11
CA GLY A 75 0.73 -1.84 -22.95
C GLY A 75 1.12 -0.95 -24.13
N THR A 76 2.06 -0.03 -23.94
CA THR A 76 2.58 0.81 -25.03
C THR A 76 3.42 0.01 -26.02
N VAL A 77 4.28 -0.90 -25.54
CA VAL A 77 5.08 -1.76 -26.42
C VAL A 77 4.16 -2.64 -27.28
N THR A 78 3.16 -3.28 -26.67
CA THR A 78 2.19 -4.12 -27.40
C THR A 78 1.34 -3.30 -28.38
N GLY A 79 0.92 -2.09 -27.99
CA GLY A 79 0.23 -1.16 -28.89
C GLY A 79 1.08 -0.78 -30.10
N MET A 80 2.36 -0.46 -29.90
CA MET A 80 3.26 -0.12 -31.00
C MET A 80 3.54 -1.30 -31.94
N ILE A 81 3.61 -2.54 -31.43
CA ILE A 81 3.69 -3.74 -32.26
C ILE A 81 2.47 -3.83 -33.19
N SER A 82 1.26 -3.62 -32.66
CA SER A 82 0.04 -3.66 -33.49
C SER A 82 0.02 -2.58 -34.58
N VAL A 83 0.58 -1.39 -34.31
CA VAL A 83 0.71 -0.33 -35.31
C VAL A 83 1.63 -0.80 -36.45
N PHE A 84 2.78 -1.40 -36.13
CA PHE A 84 3.71 -1.89 -37.15
C PHE A 84 3.13 -3.04 -37.99
N ASP A 85 2.32 -3.93 -37.40
CA ASP A 85 1.65 -5.00 -38.15
C ASP A 85 0.62 -4.44 -39.16
N VAL A 86 -0.11 -3.39 -38.77
CA VAL A 86 -1.04 -2.69 -39.67
C VAL A 86 -0.28 -2.00 -40.81
N MET A 87 0.91 -1.44 -40.55
CA MET A 87 1.76 -0.88 -41.60
C MET A 87 2.24 -1.93 -42.59
N ALA A 88 2.64 -3.11 -42.10
CA ALA A 88 3.13 -4.20 -42.93
C ALA A 88 2.02 -4.78 -43.85
N SER A 89 0.78 -4.75 -43.41
CA SER A 89 -0.37 -5.30 -44.15
C SER A 89 -1.06 -4.32 -45.11
N LEU A 90 -1.28 -3.07 -44.69
CA LEU A 90 -1.99 -2.06 -45.50
C LEU A 90 -1.06 -1.11 -46.27
N GLY A 91 0.25 -1.18 -46.01
CA GLY A 91 1.24 -0.25 -46.54
C GLY A 91 1.17 1.14 -45.88
N SER A 92 2.22 1.95 -46.03
CA SER A 92 2.35 3.28 -45.39
C SER A 92 1.40 4.37 -45.94
N SER A 93 0.32 4.00 -46.63
CA SER A 93 -0.50 4.91 -47.43
C SER A 93 -1.51 5.74 -46.64
N GLN A 94 -1.72 5.43 -45.34
CA GLN A 94 -2.73 6.11 -44.50
C GLN A 94 -2.12 6.66 -43.19
N PRO A 95 -1.50 7.86 -43.21
CA PRO A 95 -0.86 8.48 -42.04
C PRO A 95 -1.83 8.72 -40.87
N LYS A 96 -3.12 8.94 -41.14
CA LYS A 96 -4.17 9.11 -40.11
C LYS A 96 -4.32 7.87 -39.23
N LEU A 97 -4.29 6.67 -39.83
CA LEU A 97 -4.42 5.43 -39.07
C LEU A 97 -3.20 5.21 -38.17
N MET A 98 -2.01 5.54 -38.65
CA MET A 98 -0.78 5.47 -37.87
C MET A 98 -0.83 6.41 -36.66
N ALA A 99 -1.19 7.68 -36.87
CA ALA A 99 -1.30 8.66 -35.81
C ALA A 99 -2.31 8.23 -34.73
N SER A 100 -3.45 7.68 -35.13
CA SER A 100 -4.46 7.15 -34.21
C SER A 100 -3.93 5.95 -33.42
N GLY A 101 -3.23 5.02 -34.06
CA GLY A 101 -2.67 3.83 -33.41
C GLY A 101 -1.58 4.16 -32.38
N ILE A 102 -0.69 5.10 -32.72
CA ILE A 102 0.35 5.59 -31.80
C ILE A 102 -0.30 6.27 -30.59
N SER A 103 -1.31 7.12 -30.80
CA SER A 103 -2.03 7.76 -29.69
C SER A 103 -2.65 6.72 -28.76
N LEU A 104 -3.31 5.70 -29.30
CA LEU A 104 -3.89 4.61 -28.50
C LEU A 104 -2.82 3.83 -27.73
N ALA A 105 -1.64 3.61 -28.33
CA ALA A 105 -0.52 2.95 -27.66
C ALA A 105 0.01 3.74 -26.45
N THR A 106 -0.15 5.07 -26.39
CA THR A 106 0.30 5.86 -25.23
C THR A 106 -0.68 5.85 -24.04
N LEU A 107 -1.95 5.52 -24.29
CA LEU A 107 -3.01 5.57 -23.27
C LEU A 107 -2.77 4.62 -22.08
N PRO A 108 -2.30 3.36 -22.27
CA PRO A 108 -1.94 2.46 -21.17
C PRO A 108 -0.86 3.02 -20.24
N THR A 109 0.15 3.70 -20.79
CA THR A 109 1.23 4.32 -19.99
C THR A 109 0.68 5.45 -19.13
N MET A 110 -0.17 6.31 -19.70
CA MET A 110 -0.83 7.38 -18.95
C MET A 110 -1.70 6.81 -17.82
N ALA A 111 -2.53 5.82 -18.12
CA ALA A 111 -3.39 5.16 -17.13
C ALA A 111 -2.58 4.49 -16.01
N GLY A 112 -1.48 3.81 -16.35
CA GLY A 112 -0.58 3.16 -15.40
C GLY A 112 0.09 4.15 -14.44
N MET A 113 0.52 5.31 -14.94
CA MET A 113 1.10 6.37 -14.11
C MET A 113 0.06 7.01 -13.19
N VAL A 114 -1.14 7.32 -13.68
CA VAL A 114 -2.23 7.89 -12.86
C VAL A 114 -2.60 6.93 -11.72
N ALA A 115 -2.75 5.64 -12.02
CA ALA A 115 -3.02 4.62 -11.02
C ALA A 115 -1.89 4.49 -9.99
N ALA A 116 -0.63 4.56 -10.42
CA ALA A 116 0.52 4.48 -9.52
C ALA A 116 0.62 5.69 -8.59
N VAL A 117 0.42 6.91 -9.09
CA VAL A 117 0.44 8.13 -8.28
C VAL A 117 -0.67 8.10 -7.24
N ALA A 118 -1.91 7.78 -7.64
CA ALA A 118 -3.02 7.66 -6.71
C ALA A 118 -2.75 6.56 -5.66
N GLY A 119 -2.23 5.41 -6.10
CA GLY A 119 -1.95 4.29 -5.21
C GLY A 119 -0.82 4.59 -4.20
N MET A 120 0.20 5.33 -4.62
CA MET A 120 1.30 5.78 -3.75
C MET A 120 0.81 6.77 -2.68
N PHE A 121 -0.09 7.68 -3.06
CA PHE A 121 -0.70 8.62 -2.11
C PHE A 121 -1.46 7.88 -1.01
N VAL A 122 -2.29 6.89 -1.39
CA VAL A 122 -3.04 6.05 -0.44
C VAL A 122 -2.10 5.26 0.46
N HIS A 123 -1.08 4.62 -0.11
CA HIS A 123 -0.08 3.86 0.67
C HIS A 123 0.64 4.76 1.70
N SER A 124 1.07 5.95 1.29
CA SER A 124 1.72 6.92 2.18
C SER A 124 0.82 7.32 3.35
N ARG A 125 -0.46 7.59 3.09
CA ARG A 125 -1.44 7.93 4.13
C ARG A 125 -1.68 6.77 5.11
N LEU A 126 -1.82 5.53 4.60
CA LEU A 126 -1.97 4.34 5.43
C LEU A 126 -0.74 4.09 6.30
N SER A 127 0.46 4.14 5.71
CA SER A 127 1.72 3.93 6.43
C SER A 127 1.91 4.99 7.52
N LYS A 128 1.65 6.26 7.21
CA LYS A 128 1.66 7.34 8.20
C LYS A 128 0.67 7.09 9.33
N ALA A 129 -0.56 6.67 9.02
CA ALA A 129 -1.57 6.36 10.03
C ALA A 129 -1.14 5.20 10.95
N CYS A 130 -0.53 4.15 10.40
CA CYS A 130 -0.02 3.00 11.16
C CYS A 130 1.09 3.44 12.12
N HIS A 131 2.08 4.19 11.62
CA HIS A 131 3.18 4.70 12.44
C HIS A 131 2.69 5.61 13.58
N TRP A 132 1.76 6.52 13.31
CA TRP A 132 1.18 7.36 14.37
C TRP A 132 0.47 6.57 15.46
N ARG A 133 -0.18 5.47 15.11
CA ARG A 133 -0.88 4.60 16.07
C ARG A 133 0.08 3.79 16.90
N GLU A 134 1.15 3.30 16.29
CA GLU A 134 2.25 2.63 16.99
C GLU A 134 2.89 3.55 18.04
N LEU A 135 3.29 4.77 17.64
CA LEU A 135 3.83 5.77 18.56
C LEU A 135 2.84 6.14 19.67
N LYS A 136 1.54 6.22 19.34
CA LYS A 136 0.49 6.50 20.34
C LYS A 136 0.35 5.35 21.34
N LEU A 137 0.47 4.09 20.89
CA LEU A 137 0.45 2.93 21.78
C LEU A 137 1.69 2.91 22.68
N GLU A 138 2.88 3.11 22.11
CA GLU A 138 4.15 3.19 22.86
C GLU A 138 4.09 4.25 23.95
N LYS A 139 3.62 5.46 23.63
CA LYS A 139 3.43 6.52 24.63
C LYS A 139 2.48 6.11 25.75
N LEU A 140 1.36 5.46 25.44
CA LEU A 140 0.37 5.04 26.44
C LEU A 140 0.89 3.92 27.35
N LEU A 141 1.75 3.03 26.84
CA LEU A 141 2.39 2.00 27.65
C LEU A 141 3.56 2.55 28.49
N ARG A 142 4.17 3.67 28.09
CA ARG A 142 5.25 4.32 28.85
C ARG A 142 4.76 5.34 29.86
N SER A 143 3.66 6.05 29.60
CA SER A 143 3.18 7.15 30.45
C SER A 143 2.47 6.72 31.74
N GLN A 144 2.50 5.43 32.08
CA GLN A 144 1.94 4.90 33.32
C GLN A 144 3.00 4.61 34.40
N GLN A 145 4.26 4.96 34.14
CA GLN A 145 5.34 4.99 35.13
C GLN A 145 5.38 6.32 35.88
#